data_AF-A0A7Y9N560-F1
#
_entry.id   AF-A0A7Y9N560-F1
#
_cell.length_a   1.000
_cell.length_b   1.000
_cell.length_c   1.000
_cell.angle_alpha   90.00
_cell.angle_beta   90.00
_cell.angle_gamma   90.00
#
_symmetry.space_group_name_H-M   'P 1'
#
loop_
_entity.id
_entity.type
_entity.pdbx_description
1 polymer ?
#
loop_
_entity_poly.entity_id
_entity_poly.type
_entity_poly.pdbx_seq_one_letter_code
_entity_poly.pdbx_strand_id
1 'polypeptide(L)'
;MPLLWQHRPGASIGTIETLGEDKRGLRVVARVTHPTAAALVARGALTGLSFGYRVTASRGKEPRELLGLDLAEVSLVAMPMQPLARVIAVDLVKE
;
A
#
# COMPACT_ATOMS: atom_id res chain seq x y z
N MET A 1 8.74 6.96 -2.27
CA MET A 1 8.11 5.91 -3.11
C MET A 1 6.69 6.34 -3.45
N PRO A 2 6.19 6.15 -4.68
CA PRO A 2 4.85 6.59 -5.05
C PRO A 2 3.76 5.77 -4.38
N LEU A 3 2.63 6.42 -4.09
CA LEU A 3 1.35 5.75 -3.86
C LEU A 3 0.59 5.75 -5.19
N LEU A 4 0.22 4.58 -5.71
CA LEU A 4 -0.46 4.43 -7.01
C LEU A 4 -1.94 4.06 -6.88
N TRP A 5 -2.68 4.30 -7.96
CA TRP A 5 -4.05 3.84 -8.13
C TRP A 5 -4.08 2.48 -8.83
N GLN A 6 -4.45 1.40 -8.12
CA GLN A 6 -4.67 0.07 -8.71
C GLN A 6 -3.49 -0.44 -9.56
N HIS A 7 -2.26 -0.27 -9.07
CA HIS A 7 -1.02 -0.66 -9.77
C HIS A 7 -0.81 0.01 -11.13
N ARG A 8 -1.60 1.04 -11.50
CA ARG A 8 -1.50 1.66 -12.82
C ARG A 8 -0.23 2.52 -12.92
N PRO A 9 0.69 2.23 -13.85
CA PRO A 9 1.87 3.05 -14.07
C PRO A 9 1.48 4.49 -14.41
N GLY A 10 2.17 5.46 -13.80
CA GLY A 10 1.89 6.89 -13.99
C GLY A 10 0.65 7.43 -13.24
N ALA A 11 -0.19 6.58 -12.64
CA ALA A 11 -1.37 7.00 -11.87
C ALA A 11 -1.03 7.23 -10.40
N SER A 12 -0.08 8.11 -10.11
CA SER A 12 0.27 8.48 -8.74
C SER A 12 -0.86 9.29 -8.10
N ILE A 13 -1.23 8.91 -6.88
CA ILE A 13 -2.31 9.53 -6.10
C ILE A 13 -1.82 10.13 -4.79
N GLY A 14 -0.51 10.10 -4.59
CA GLY A 14 0.11 10.47 -3.33
C GLY A 14 1.52 9.94 -3.21
N THR A 15 2.08 10.09 -2.02
CA THR A 15 3.45 9.67 -1.71
C THR A 15 3.47 8.90 -0.40
N ILE A 16 4.28 7.85 -0.36
CA ILE A 16 4.59 7.13 0.89
C ILE A 16 5.57 7.98 1.70
N GLU A 17 5.17 8.37 2.90
CA GLU A 17 5.97 9.18 3.83
C GLU A 17 6.84 8.29 4.71
N THR A 18 6.29 7.19 5.21
CA THR A 18 7.06 6.21 6.00
C THR A 18 6.65 4.78 5.67
N LEU A 19 7.61 3.86 5.80
CA LEU A 19 7.44 2.45 5.56
C LEU A 19 8.35 1.68 6.50
N GLY A 20 7.83 0.67 7.19
CA GLY A 20 8.60 -0.16 8.09
C GLY A 20 7.82 -1.36 8.59
N GLU A 21 8.53 -2.46 8.86
CA GLU A 21 7.93 -3.64 9.44
C GLU A 21 7.73 -3.46 10.95
N ASP A 22 6.61 -3.96 11.45
CA ASP A 22 6.31 -4.12 12.86
C ASP A 22 5.87 -5.55 13.18
N LYS A 23 5.45 -5.81 14.43
CA LYS A 23 5.04 -7.16 14.88
C LYS A 23 3.84 -7.74 14.12
N ARG A 24 3.08 -6.93 13.36
CA ARG A 24 1.90 -7.33 12.59
C ARG A 24 2.21 -7.47 11.10
N GLY A 25 3.24 -6.80 10.60
CA GLY A 25 3.65 -6.81 9.20
C GLY A 25 4.15 -5.44 8.75
N LEU A 26 4.03 -5.15 7.46
CA LEU A 26 4.49 -3.88 6.90
C LEU A 26 3.51 -2.75 7.20
N ARG A 27 3.95 -1.75 7.96
CA ARG A 27 3.22 -0.51 8.22
C ARG A 27 3.64 0.57 7.22
N VAL A 28 2.63 1.21 6.64
CA VAL A 28 2.80 2.28 5.64
C VAL A 28 2.03 3.51 6.10
N VAL A 29 2.67 4.68 6.02
CA VAL A 29 2.01 5.98 6.15
C VAL A 29 2.19 6.74 4.84
N ALA A 30 1.11 7.29 4.32
CA ALA A 30 1.09 7.96 3.04
C ALA A 30 0.24 9.21 3.08
N ARG A 31 0.65 10.22 2.29
CA ARG A 31 -0.16 11.38 1.98
C ARG A 31 -0.88 11.17 0.66
N VAL A 32 -2.21 11.21 0.68
CA VAL A 32 -3.04 11.10 -0.53
C VAL A 32 -3.38 12.50 -1.01
N THR A 33 -2.91 12.86 -2.22
CA THR A 33 -3.11 14.21 -2.79
C THR A 33 -4.14 14.21 -3.92
N HIS A 34 -4.42 13.05 -4.52
CA HIS A 34 -5.46 12.98 -5.56
C HIS A 34 -6.86 13.08 -4.93
N PRO A 35 -7.70 14.06 -5.34
CA PRO A 35 -8.93 14.40 -4.64
C PRO A 35 -9.93 13.24 -4.58
N THR A 36 -10.15 12.54 -5.70
CA THR A 36 -11.06 11.38 -5.72
C THR A 36 -10.58 10.23 -4.82
N ALA A 37 -9.27 9.94 -4.80
CA ALA A 37 -8.73 8.88 -3.96
C ALA A 37 -8.87 9.25 -2.48
N ALA A 38 -8.53 10.49 -2.12
CA ALA A 38 -8.68 11.00 -0.77
C ALA A 38 -10.14 10.90 -0.29
N ALA A 39 -11.11 11.32 -1.12
CA ALA A 39 -12.53 11.23 -0.80
C ALA A 39 -13.02 9.78 -0.63
N LEU A 40 -12.53 8.85 -1.46
CA LEU A 40 -12.87 7.43 -1.36
C LEU A 40 -12.31 6.78 -0.09
N VAL A 41 -11.07 7.10 0.27
CA VAL A 41 -10.42 6.61 1.50
C VAL A 41 -11.10 7.20 2.73
N ALA A 42 -11.35 8.51 2.74
CA ALA A 42 -11.98 9.21 3.86
C ALA A 42 -13.36 8.65 4.22
N ARG A 43 -14.15 8.22 3.21
CA ARG A 43 -15.47 7.60 3.42
C ARG A 43 -15.43 6.07 3.55
N GLY A 44 -14.25 5.46 3.60
CA GLY A 44 -14.08 4.01 3.72
C GLY A 44 -14.46 3.19 2.47
N ALA A 45 -14.66 3.83 1.32
CA ALA A 45 -15.01 3.15 0.06
C ALA A 45 -13.81 2.54 -0.66
N LEU A 46 -12.59 2.99 -0.36
CA LEU A 46 -11.35 2.42 -0.87
C LEU A 46 -10.37 2.22 0.28
N THR A 47 -10.23 0.99 0.74
CA THR A 47 -9.42 0.66 1.93
C THR A 47 -8.39 -0.41 1.69
N GLY A 48 -8.38 -1.08 0.53
CA GLY A 48 -7.38 -2.10 0.23
C GLY A 48 -6.01 -1.51 -0.05
N LEU A 49 -4.97 -2.20 0.38
CA LEU A 49 -3.58 -1.90 0.07
C LEU A 49 -2.92 -3.09 -0.62
N SER A 50 -2.02 -2.79 -1.54
CA SER A 50 -1.15 -3.78 -2.18
C SER A 50 0.20 -3.12 -2.48
N PHE A 51 1.20 -3.92 -2.81
CA PHE A 51 2.52 -3.41 -3.16
C PHE A 51 3.15 -4.30 -4.22
N GLY A 52 3.82 -3.66 -5.16
CA GLY A 52 4.65 -4.25 -6.19
C GLY A 52 6.08 -4.33 -5.69
N TYR A 53 6.69 -5.50 -5.86
CA TYR A 53 8.02 -5.77 -5.35
C TYR A 53 8.78 -6.72 -6.26
N ARG A 54 10.10 -6.70 -6.12
CA ARG A 54 11.00 -7.73 -6.63
C ARG A 54 11.47 -8.59 -5.47
N VAL A 55 11.41 -9.91 -5.62
CA VAL A 55 11.96 -10.82 -4.62
C VAL A 55 13.48 -10.87 -4.78
N THR A 56 14.21 -10.60 -3.70
CA THR A 56 15.68 -10.69 -3.65
C THR A 56 16.15 -11.93 -2.90
N ALA A 57 15.35 -12.44 -1.95
CA ALA A 57 15.59 -13.71 -1.26
C ALA A 57 14.27 -14.42 -0.91
N SER A 58 14.23 -15.74 -1.08
CA SER A 58 13.09 -16.58 -0.70
C SER A 58 13.52 -18.01 -0.42
N ARG A 59 12.71 -18.76 0.34
CA ARG A 59 12.90 -20.20 0.56
C ARG A 59 11.58 -20.95 0.49
N GLY A 60 11.67 -22.28 0.42
CA GLY A 60 10.49 -23.14 0.28
C GLY A 60 9.86 -23.04 -1.11
N LYS A 61 8.80 -23.81 -1.31
CA LYS A 61 8.06 -23.86 -2.58
C LYS A 61 6.57 -23.71 -2.33
N GLU A 62 6.03 -24.44 -1.36
CA GLU A 62 4.60 -24.50 -1.04
C GLU A 62 4.41 -24.69 0.48
N PRO A 63 4.29 -23.62 1.29
CA PRO A 63 4.35 -22.21 0.89
C PRO A 63 5.78 -21.75 0.58
N ARG A 64 5.87 -20.76 -0.30
CA ARG A 64 7.10 -19.98 -0.52
C ARG A 64 7.15 -18.86 0.52
N GLU A 65 8.24 -18.79 1.27
CA GLU A 65 8.51 -17.72 2.21
C GLU A 65 9.40 -16.67 1.55
N LEU A 66 9.01 -15.40 1.65
CA LEU A 66 9.74 -14.27 1.09
C LEU A 66 10.59 -13.65 2.20
N LEU A 67 11.91 -13.72 2.05
CA LEU A 67 12.88 -13.31 3.08
C LEU A 67 13.47 -11.93 2.79
N GLY A 68 13.41 -11.47 1.54
CA GLY A 68 13.93 -10.18 1.12
C GLY A 68 13.17 -9.67 -0.10
N LEU A 69 12.74 -8.41 -0.04
CA LEU A 69 11.96 -7.74 -1.06
C LEU A 69 12.53 -6.35 -1.34
N ASP A 70 12.64 -5.99 -2.62
CA ASP A 70 12.78 -4.60 -3.04
C ASP A 70 11.38 -4.07 -3.40
N LEU A 71 10.87 -3.12 -2.62
CA LEU A 71 9.57 -2.51 -2.90
C LEU A 71 9.71 -1.44 -3.98
N ALA A 72 8.86 -1.53 -5.00
CA ALA A 72 8.81 -0.56 -6.10
C ALA A 72 7.69 0.48 -5.89
N GLU A 73 6.54 0.06 -5.39
CA GLU A 73 5.38 0.91 -5.17
C GLU A 73 4.45 0.35 -4.08
N VAL A 74 3.55 1.19 -3.61
CA VAL A 74 2.37 0.78 -2.84
C VAL A 74 1.15 1.36 -3.55
N SER A 75 0.06 0.60 -3.60
CA SER A 75 -1.17 0.98 -4.27
C SER A 75 -2.37 0.96 -3.32
N LEU A 76 -3.26 1.94 -3.47
CA LEU A 76 -4.64 1.79 -3.03
C LEU A 76 -5.40 0.93 -4.04
N VAL A 77 -6.04 -0.13 -3.55
CA VAL A 77 -6.73 -1.13 -4.36
C VAL A 77 -8.13 -1.43 -3.83
N ALA A 78 -9.05 -1.80 -4.72
CA ALA A 78 -10.38 -2.22 -4.31
C ALA A 78 -10.33 -3.58 -3.56
N MET A 79 -9.58 -4.52 -4.11
CA MET A 79 -9.45 -5.89 -3.60
C MET A 79 -7.96 -6.23 -3.43
N PRO A 80 -7.44 -6.22 -2.20
CA PRO A 80 -6.05 -6.59 -1.95
C PRO A 80 -5.88 -8.11 -2.04
N MET A 81 -4.72 -8.53 -2.57
CA MET A 81 -4.36 -9.96 -2.57
C MET A 81 -4.17 -10.50 -1.15
N GLN A 82 -3.71 -9.66 -0.21
CA GLN A 82 -3.66 -9.97 1.21
C GLN A 82 -4.88 -9.33 1.90
N PRO A 83 -5.85 -10.09 2.45
CA PRO A 83 -7.11 -9.54 2.95
C PRO A 83 -7.02 -8.51 4.09
N LEU A 84 -5.99 -8.60 4.91
CA LEU A 84 -5.68 -7.72 6.05
C LEU A 84 -4.85 -6.49 5.66
N ALA A 85 -4.34 -6.40 4.43
CA ALA A 85 -3.67 -5.21 3.93
C ALA A 85 -4.71 -4.10 3.69
N ARG A 86 -4.99 -3.34 4.75
CA ARG A 86 -6.05 -2.33 4.80
C ARG A 86 -5.56 -0.99 5.33
N VAL A 87 -6.23 0.08 4.92
CA VAL A 87 -6.18 1.38 5.58
C VAL A 87 -6.79 1.23 6.97
N ILE A 88 -6.00 1.49 8.01
CA ILE A 88 -6.41 1.30 9.42
C ILE A 88 -6.68 2.61 10.15
N ALA A 89 -6.25 3.73 9.59
CA ALA A 89 -6.46 5.07 10.13
C ALA A 89 -6.42 6.08 8.99
N VAL A 90 -7.20 7.15 9.13
CA VAL A 90 -7.20 8.30 8.22
C VAL A 90 -7.15 9.55 9.08
N ASP A 91 -6.18 10.40 8.84
CA ASP A 91 -6.12 11.74 9.42
C ASP A 91 -6.57 12.75 8.36
N LEU A 92 -7.64 13.49 8.66
CA LEU A 92 -8.20 14.48 7.77
C LEU A 92 -7.60 15.84 8.11
N VAL A 93 -6.53 16.19 7.39
CA VAL A 93 -5.97 17.54 7.48
C VAL A 93 -6.92 18.49 6.73
N LYS A 94 -7.59 19.37 7.48
CA LYS A 94 -8.27 20.53 6.90
C LYS A 94 -7.23 21.62 6.71
N GLU A 95 -7.08 22.11 5.48
CA GLU A 95 -6.35 23.36 5.20
C GLU A 95 -7.08 24.56 5.82
#